data_AF-A0A6P1CJF8-F1
#
_entry.id   AF-A0A6P1CJF8-F1
#
_cell.length_a   1.000
_cell.length_b   1.000
_cell.length_c   1.000
_cell.angle_alpha   90.00
_cell.angle_beta   90.00
_cell.angle_gamma   90.00
#
_symmetry.space_group_name_H-M   'P 1'
#
loop_
_entity.id
_entity.type
_entity.pdbx_description
1 polymer ?
#
loop_
_entity_poly.entity_id
_entity_poly.type
_entity_poly.pdbx_seq_one_letter_code
_entity_poly.pdbx_strand_id
1 'polypeptide(L)'
;MGPAFKFPRFQNYVANADWTGAASECKFQPDQGTIKIRNLLNAQSFRNAARVKDEGHDPSAIVVDLTNTLGIQCALAYFGFDPGPTDGALGPLTTAAIVRYQTASGMEGTGNPSDIRIQLAVALSGSGFTALAE
;
A
#
# COMPACT_ATOMS: atom_id res chain seq x y z
N MET A 1 -19.47 -0.72 13.39
CA MET A 1 -20.25 -1.02 12.17
C MET A 1 -21.60 -1.58 12.61
N GLY A 2 -22.70 -1.04 12.07
CA GLY A 2 -24.05 -1.34 12.56
C GLY A 2 -24.60 -2.71 12.11
N PRO A 3 -25.62 -3.24 12.81
CA PRO A 3 -26.17 -4.59 12.61
C PRO A 3 -26.86 -4.84 11.25
N ALA A 4 -27.00 -3.82 10.40
CA ALA A 4 -27.71 -3.92 9.12
C ALA A 4 -26.84 -4.39 7.94
N PHE A 5 -25.51 -4.29 8.02
CA PHE A 5 -24.62 -4.68 6.93
C PHE A 5 -24.09 -6.10 7.13
N LYS A 6 -24.45 -7.02 6.23
CA LYS A 6 -23.97 -8.40 6.22
C LYS A 6 -23.02 -8.62 5.04
N PHE A 7 -21.79 -9.03 5.35
CA PHE A 7 -20.78 -9.38 4.35
C PHE A 7 -20.35 -10.84 4.56
N PRO A 8 -21.24 -11.82 4.30
CA PRO A 8 -21.03 -13.20 4.72
C PRO A 8 -19.75 -13.82 4.13
N ARG A 9 -19.39 -13.48 2.88
CA ARG A 9 -18.15 -13.95 2.25
C ARG A 9 -16.91 -13.38 2.94
N PHE A 10 -16.87 -12.06 3.12
CA PHE A 10 -15.78 -11.39 3.85
C PHE A 10 -15.63 -11.92 5.28
N GLN A 11 -16.74 -12.06 6.01
CA GLN A 11 -16.76 -12.60 7.37
C GLN A 11 -16.24 -14.04 7.40
N ASN A 12 -16.61 -14.87 6.42
CA ASN A 12 -16.10 -16.23 6.29
C ASN A 12 -14.58 -16.24 6.02
N TYR A 13 -14.08 -15.40 5.11
CA TYR A 13 -12.64 -15.30 4.84
C TYR A 13 -11.84 -14.87 6.09
N VAL A 14 -12.31 -13.84 6.79
CA VAL A 14 -11.68 -13.37 8.05
C VAL A 14 -11.71 -14.46 9.14
N ALA A 15 -12.83 -15.17 9.30
CA ALA A 15 -12.96 -16.24 10.29
C ALA A 15 -12.00 -17.42 10.03
N ASN A 16 -11.62 -17.64 8.77
CA ASN A 16 -10.67 -18.68 8.37
C ASN A 16 -9.23 -18.16 8.23
N ALA A 17 -8.95 -16.91 8.61
CA ALA A 17 -7.66 -16.24 8.39
C ALA A 17 -7.17 -16.31 6.93
N ASP A 18 -8.11 -16.26 5.98
CA ASP A 18 -7.88 -16.11 4.54
C ASP A 18 -7.90 -14.62 4.20
N TRP A 19 -6.75 -13.98 4.37
CA TRP A 19 -6.62 -12.55 4.16
C TRP A 19 -6.69 -12.16 2.68
N THR A 20 -6.20 -13.00 1.78
CA THR A 20 -6.31 -12.79 0.33
C THR A 20 -7.77 -12.82 -0.13
N GLY A 21 -8.56 -13.78 0.38
CA GLY A 21 -10.00 -13.84 0.17
C GLY A 21 -10.71 -12.59 0.71
N ALA A 22 -10.38 -12.17 1.93
CA ALA A 22 -10.95 -10.95 2.54
C ALA A 22 -10.62 -9.68 1.72
N ALA A 23 -9.39 -9.56 1.20
CA ALA A 23 -9.00 -8.47 0.30
C ALA A 23 -9.86 -8.42 -0.96
N SER A 24 -10.19 -9.58 -1.54
CA SER A 24 -11.00 -9.67 -2.76
C SER A 24 -12.46 -9.20 -2.58
N GLU A 25 -12.94 -9.20 -1.33
CA GLU A 25 -14.29 -8.76 -0.95
C GLU A 25 -14.33 -7.29 -0.48
N CYS A 26 -13.19 -6.59 -0.45
CA CYS A 26 -13.12 -5.15 -0.17
C CYS A 26 -13.64 -4.31 -1.35
N LYS A 27 -14.91 -4.51 -1.70
CA LYS A 27 -15.58 -3.92 -2.85
C LYS A 27 -16.93 -3.35 -2.44
N PHE A 28 -17.17 -2.12 -2.85
CA PHE A 28 -18.47 -1.46 -2.70
C PHE A 28 -18.80 -0.76 -4.01
N GLN A 29 -20.04 -0.93 -4.47
CA GLN A 29 -20.50 -0.46 -5.78
C GLN A 29 -21.46 0.74 -5.63
N PRO A 30 -21.48 1.67 -6.60
CA PRO A 30 -20.57 1.75 -7.74
C PRO A 30 -19.14 2.13 -7.31
N ASP A 31 -18.14 1.49 -7.91
CA ASP A 31 -16.72 1.69 -7.59
C ASP A 31 -16.16 2.97 -8.23
N GLN A 32 -16.50 4.13 -7.66
CA GLN A 32 -16.24 5.45 -8.24
C GLN A 32 -15.72 6.45 -7.20
N GLY A 33 -14.96 7.44 -7.65
CA GLY A 33 -14.44 8.52 -6.79
C GLY A 33 -13.69 7.99 -5.56
N THR A 34 -14.02 8.50 -4.38
CA THR A 34 -13.38 8.12 -3.11
C THR A 34 -13.69 6.68 -2.68
N ILE A 35 -14.80 6.09 -3.15
CA ILE A 35 -15.13 4.68 -2.87
C ILE A 35 -14.07 3.76 -3.47
N LYS A 36 -13.60 4.06 -4.69
CA LYS A 36 -12.54 3.30 -5.36
C LYS A 36 -11.24 3.30 -4.55
N ILE A 37 -10.82 4.48 -4.10
CA ILE A 37 -9.60 4.65 -3.30
C ILE A 37 -9.74 3.89 -1.97
N ARG A 38 -10.90 4.00 -1.30
CA ARG A 38 -11.19 3.27 -0.06
C ARG A 38 -11.16 1.75 -0.28
N ASN A 39 -11.81 1.26 -1.32
CA ASN A 39 -11.83 -0.17 -1.66
C ASN A 39 -10.40 -0.69 -1.87
N LEU A 40 -9.58 0.06 -2.61
CA LEU A 40 -8.18 -0.25 -2.88
C LEU A 40 -7.33 -0.33 -1.59
N LEU A 41 -7.39 0.71 -0.74
CA LEU A 41 -6.63 0.78 0.51
C LEU A 41 -7.04 -0.32 1.51
N ASN A 42 -8.33 -0.59 1.61
CA ASN A 42 -8.84 -1.70 2.43
C ASN A 42 -8.32 -3.04 1.91
N ALA A 43 -8.42 -3.29 0.61
CA ALA A 43 -7.91 -4.51 -0.01
C ALA A 43 -6.40 -4.66 0.24
N GLN A 44 -5.63 -3.58 0.09
CA GLN A 44 -4.18 -3.63 0.35
C GLN A 44 -3.86 -3.96 1.80
N SER A 45 -4.62 -3.45 2.76
CA SER A 45 -4.42 -3.79 4.19
C SER A 45 -4.54 -5.30 4.44
N PHE A 46 -5.51 -5.96 3.81
CA PHE A 46 -5.66 -7.42 3.90
C PHE A 46 -4.58 -8.18 3.13
N ARG A 47 -4.11 -7.67 1.98
CA ARG A 47 -2.95 -8.27 1.29
C ARG A 47 -1.68 -8.18 2.12
N ASN A 48 -1.45 -7.03 2.79
CA ASN A 48 -0.33 -6.87 3.71
C ASN A 48 -0.44 -7.89 4.86
N ALA A 49 -1.64 -8.09 5.42
CA ALA A 49 -1.86 -9.13 6.45
C ALA A 49 -1.59 -10.55 5.95
N ALA A 50 -1.94 -10.86 4.69
CA ALA A 50 -1.56 -12.13 4.05
C ALA A 50 -0.05 -12.29 4.02
N ARG A 51 0.67 -11.29 3.50
CA ARG A 51 2.14 -11.32 3.43
C ARG A 51 2.79 -11.44 4.80
N VAL A 52 2.30 -10.70 5.80
CA VAL A 52 2.79 -10.81 7.19
C VAL A 52 2.69 -12.24 7.70
N LYS A 53 1.54 -12.89 7.50
CA LYS A 53 1.31 -14.27 7.93
C LYS A 53 2.16 -15.27 7.14
N ASP A 54 2.19 -15.14 5.81
CA ASP A 54 2.77 -16.13 4.90
C ASP A 54 4.31 -16.06 4.87
N GLU A 55 4.87 -14.86 5.02
CA GLU A 55 6.32 -14.61 5.02
C GLU A 55 6.91 -14.53 6.44
N GLY A 56 6.09 -14.54 7.49
CA GLY A 56 6.53 -14.57 8.89
C GLY A 56 7.04 -13.23 9.43
N HIS A 57 6.47 -12.11 8.97
CA HIS A 57 6.81 -10.77 9.49
C HIS A 57 6.15 -10.50 10.84
N ASP A 58 6.66 -9.50 11.57
CA ASP A 58 6.09 -9.07 12.84
C ASP A 58 4.69 -8.45 12.65
N PRO A 59 3.62 -9.03 13.22
CA PRO A 59 2.26 -8.50 13.08
C PRO A 59 2.02 -7.20 13.85
N SER A 60 2.95 -6.78 14.71
CA SER A 60 2.87 -5.50 15.43
C SER A 60 3.49 -4.32 14.65
N ALA A 61 4.27 -4.61 13.61
CA ALA A 61 4.88 -3.60 12.75
C ALA A 61 3.92 -3.21 11.61
N ILE A 62 3.87 -1.92 11.28
CA ILE A 62 3.11 -1.46 10.11
C ILE A 62 3.88 -1.86 8.85
N VAL A 63 3.19 -2.60 7.97
CA VAL A 63 3.75 -3.07 6.71
C VAL A 63 3.45 -2.11 5.56
N VAL A 64 4.47 -1.78 4.78
CA VAL A 64 4.37 -1.01 3.54
C VAL A 64 4.89 -1.86 2.38
N ASP A 65 4.01 -2.18 1.44
CA ASP A 65 4.32 -3.01 0.28
C ASP A 65 4.78 -2.15 -0.91
N LEU A 66 6.09 -2.03 -1.09
CA LEU A 66 6.73 -1.24 -2.14
C LEU A 66 6.78 -1.95 -3.50
N THR A 67 6.29 -3.19 -3.59
CA THR A 67 6.19 -3.91 -4.87
C THR A 67 5.12 -3.33 -5.80
N ASN A 68 4.24 -2.48 -5.26
CA ASN A 68 3.16 -1.84 -5.99
C ASN A 68 3.20 -0.30 -5.83
N THR A 69 2.60 0.40 -6.79
CA THR A 69 2.57 1.88 -6.82
C THR A 69 1.88 2.49 -5.60
N LEU A 70 0.87 1.83 -5.03
CA LEU A 70 0.14 2.34 -3.88
C LEU A 70 1.03 2.44 -2.65
N GLY A 71 1.84 1.42 -2.37
CA GLY A 71 2.81 1.47 -1.27
C GLY A 71 3.91 2.51 -1.51
N ILE A 72 4.36 2.67 -2.76
CA ILE A 72 5.30 3.75 -3.13
C ILE A 72 4.67 5.12 -2.85
N GLN A 73 3.43 5.36 -3.26
CA GLN A 73 2.71 6.61 -2.98
C GLN A 73 2.57 6.85 -1.47
N CYS A 74 2.17 5.84 -0.68
CA CYS A 74 2.10 5.95 0.78
C CYS A 74 3.46 6.33 1.39
N ALA A 75 4.54 5.69 0.96
CA ALA A 75 5.88 5.94 1.47
C ALA A 75 6.39 7.34 1.10
N LEU A 76 6.18 7.77 -0.15
CA LEU A 76 6.53 9.12 -0.61
C LEU A 76 5.79 10.18 0.19
N ALA A 77 4.47 10.01 0.38
CA ALA A 77 3.66 10.92 1.18
C ALA A 77 4.13 10.99 2.64
N TYR A 78 4.48 9.85 3.24
CA TYR A 78 5.03 9.79 4.61
C TYR A 78 6.32 10.60 4.76
N PHE A 79 7.23 10.51 3.78
CA PHE A 79 8.48 11.29 3.76
C PHE A 79 8.32 12.73 3.25
N GLY A 80 7.09 13.20 3.00
CA GLY A 80 6.83 14.57 2.58
C GLY A 80 6.99 14.85 1.08
N PHE A 81 7.12 13.81 0.26
CA PHE A 81 7.17 13.91 -1.20
C PHE A 81 5.78 13.67 -1.78
N ASP A 82 4.93 14.70 -1.84
CA ASP A 82 3.52 14.58 -2.25
C ASP A 82 3.35 13.92 -3.65
N PRO A 83 2.84 12.68 -3.74
CA PRO A 83 2.65 11.98 -5.01
C PRO A 83 1.30 12.29 -5.67
N GLY A 84 0.49 13.18 -5.08
CA GLY A 84 -0.91 13.35 -5.40
C GLY A 84 -1.79 12.28 -4.75
N PRO A 85 -2.94 11.93 -5.34
CA PRO A 85 -3.84 10.93 -4.80
C PRO A 85 -3.16 9.56 -4.62
N THR A 86 -3.37 8.94 -3.45
CA THR A 86 -2.90 7.58 -3.15
C THR A 86 -3.86 6.54 -3.72
N ASP A 87 -3.93 6.50 -5.04
CA ASP A 87 -4.90 5.73 -5.84
C ASP A 87 -4.28 4.51 -6.55
N GLY A 88 -2.98 4.27 -6.35
CA GLY A 88 -2.21 3.21 -6.98
C GLY A 88 -1.88 3.44 -8.45
N ALA A 89 -2.19 4.60 -9.03
CA ALA A 89 -1.86 4.92 -10.41
C ALA A 89 -0.50 5.61 -10.53
N LEU A 90 0.35 5.17 -11.47
CA LEU A 90 1.62 5.84 -11.77
C LEU A 90 1.38 7.03 -12.71
N GLY A 91 0.87 8.13 -12.14
CA GLY A 91 0.61 9.37 -12.86
C GLY A 91 1.74 10.40 -12.78
N PRO A 92 1.62 11.54 -13.47
CA PRO A 92 2.67 12.58 -13.52
C PRO A 92 3.07 13.13 -12.14
N LEU A 93 2.11 13.26 -11.21
CA LEU A 93 2.39 13.71 -9.84
C LEU A 93 3.22 12.68 -9.07
N THR A 94 2.89 11.40 -9.21
CA THR A 94 3.66 10.31 -8.58
C THR A 94 5.06 10.22 -9.20
N THR A 95 5.20 10.27 -10.53
CA THR A 95 6.51 10.31 -11.19
C THR A 95 7.34 11.51 -10.73
N ALA A 96 6.75 12.70 -10.63
CA ALA A 96 7.44 13.88 -10.14
C ALA A 96 7.87 13.74 -8.67
N ALA A 97 7.04 13.11 -7.82
CA ALA A 97 7.42 12.80 -6.44
C ALA A 97 8.58 11.80 -6.35
N ILE A 98 8.60 10.78 -7.21
CA ILE A 98 9.71 9.84 -7.35
C ILE A 98 11.00 10.59 -7.71
N VAL A 99 10.96 11.45 -8.73
CA VAL A 99 12.11 12.28 -9.13
C VAL A 99 12.62 13.13 -7.97
N ARG A 100 11.73 13.80 -7.24
CA ARG A 100 12.11 14.61 -6.07
C ARG A 100 12.74 13.78 -4.96
N TYR A 101 12.21 12.59 -4.69
CA TYR A 101 12.78 11.69 -3.68
C TYR A 101 14.17 11.18 -4.11
N GLN A 102 14.31 10.79 -5.39
CA GLN A 102 15.59 10.36 -5.96
C GLN A 102 16.66 11.43 -5.84
N THR A 103 16.36 12.65 -6.29
CA THR A 103 17.33 13.76 -6.24
C THR A 103 17.67 14.16 -4.81
N ALA A 104 16.69 14.18 -3.91
CA ALA A 104 16.93 14.41 -2.48
C ALA A 104 17.78 13.31 -1.83
N SER A 105 17.72 12.09 -2.35
CA SER A 105 18.53 10.94 -1.92
C SER A 105 19.87 10.82 -2.65
N GLY A 106 20.25 11.81 -3.47
CA GLY A 106 21.51 11.83 -4.22
C GLY A 106 21.55 10.91 -5.44
N MET A 107 20.40 10.42 -5.91
CA MET A 107 20.25 9.58 -7.10
C MET A 107 19.97 10.41 -8.35
N GLU A 108 20.14 9.80 -9.52
CA GLU A 108 19.59 10.35 -10.76
C GLU A 108 18.05 10.33 -10.71
N GLY A 109 17.43 11.46 -11.07
CA GLY A 109 15.97 11.64 -11.07
C GLY A 109 15.28 10.96 -12.25
N THR A 110 15.35 9.63 -12.35
CA THR A 110 14.77 8.84 -13.46
C THR A 110 13.24 8.85 -13.48
N GLY A 111 12.60 9.03 -12.32
CA GLY A 111 11.16 8.93 -12.16
C GLY A 111 10.61 7.49 -12.23
N ASN A 112 11.48 6.49 -12.36
CA ASN A 112 11.07 5.09 -12.44
C ASN A 112 10.82 4.54 -11.02
N PRO A 113 9.61 4.02 -10.72
CA PRO A 113 9.29 3.49 -9.39
C PRO A 113 10.17 2.30 -8.99
N SER A 114 10.71 1.54 -9.94
CA SER A 114 11.60 0.41 -9.61
C SER A 114 12.90 0.87 -8.95
N ASP A 115 13.40 2.04 -9.34
CA ASP A 115 14.71 2.53 -8.94
C ASP A 115 14.73 3.04 -7.49
N ILE A 116 13.56 3.23 -6.86
CA ILE A 116 13.46 3.78 -5.49
C ILE A 116 13.03 2.78 -4.44
N ARG A 117 12.65 1.55 -4.81
CA ARG A 117 12.06 0.57 -3.87
C ARG A 117 13.00 0.26 -2.71
N ILE A 118 14.28 0.00 -2.98
CA ILE A 118 15.25 -0.35 -1.94
C ILE A 118 15.52 0.84 -1.01
N GLN A 119 15.62 2.05 -1.55
CA GLN A 119 15.91 3.27 -0.80
C GLN A 119 14.74 3.63 0.12
N LEU A 120 13.50 3.55 -0.39
CA LEU A 120 12.32 3.68 0.45
C LEU A 120 12.26 2.58 1.51
N ALA A 121 12.63 1.33 1.17
CA ALA A 121 12.63 0.24 2.13
C ALA A 121 13.58 0.47 3.29
N VAL A 122 14.80 0.95 3.00
CA VAL A 122 15.79 1.32 4.02
C VAL A 122 15.27 2.48 4.88
N ALA A 123 14.72 3.53 4.27
CA ALA A 123 14.19 4.68 5.00
C ALA A 123 13.00 4.31 5.91
N LEU A 124 12.09 3.46 5.42
CA LEU A 124 10.94 2.95 6.16
C LEU A 124 11.35 2.06 7.33
N SER A 125 12.32 1.16 7.09
CA SER A 125 12.87 0.29 8.14
C SER A 125 13.52 1.12 9.25
N GLY A 126 14.27 2.17 8.89
CA GLY A 126 14.82 3.13 9.86
C GLY A 126 13.77 3.93 10.62
N SER A 127 12.52 3.97 10.14
CA SER A 127 11.38 4.64 10.77
C SER A 127 10.45 3.67 11.53
N GLY A 128 10.83 2.39 11.66
CA GLY A 128 10.07 1.38 12.41
C GLY A 128 8.97 0.65 11.61
N PHE A 129 8.94 0.79 10.29
CA PHE A 129 8.03 0.04 9.41
C PHE A 129 8.68 -1.24 8.89
N THR A 130 7.88 -2.25 8.58
CA THR A 130 8.30 -3.37 7.75
C THR A 130 8.07 -3.01 6.29
N ALA A 131 9.14 -2.87 5.51
CA ALA A 131 9.06 -2.58 4.09
C ALA A 131 9.24 -3.84 3.24
N LEU A 132 8.27 -4.11 2.36
CA LEU A 132 8.32 -5.25 1.44
C LEU A 132 8.69 -4.74 0.05
N ALA A 133 9.92 -5.01 -0.40
CA ALA A 133 10.47 -4.50 -1.67
C ALA A 133 10.59 -5.55 -2.79
N GLU A 134 10.47 -6.83 -2.42
CA GLU A 134 10.55 -8.02 -3.28
C GLU A 134 9.23 -8.80 -3.28
#